data_AF-A0AAD6TYA8-F1
#
_entry.id   AF-A0AAD6TYA8-F1
#
_cell.length_a   1.000
_cell.length_b   1.000
_cell.length_c   1.000
_cell.angle_alpha   90.00
_cell.angle_beta   90.00
_cell.angle_gamma   90.00
#
_symmetry.space_group_name_H-M   'P 1'
#
loop_
_entity.id
_entity.type
_entity.pdbx_description
1 polymer ?
#
loop_
_entity_poly.entity_id
_entity_poly.type
_entity_poly.pdbx_seq_one_letter_code
_entity_poly.pdbx_strand_id
1 'polypeptide(L)' 'SPGIAACNIGGVTIHSFAGVGRARGTAEQLAHKISGRPLLRERWQKLETLVIDE' A
#
# COMPACT_ATOMS: atom_id res chain seq x y z
N SER A 1 -1.38 9.78 -7.02
CA SER A 1 -2.78 9.72 -6.57
C SER A 1 -2.97 10.58 -5.33
N PRO A 2 -3.27 11.88 -5.48
CA PRO A 2 -3.65 12.73 -4.36
C PRO A 2 -4.87 12.11 -3.65
N GLY A 3 -4.98 12.28 -2.33
CA GLY A 3 -6.00 11.63 -1.51
C GLY A 3 -7.47 11.89 -1.90
N ILE A 4 -7.74 12.77 -2.87
CA ILE A 4 -9.08 13.11 -3.34
C ILE A 4 -9.77 11.93 -4.04
N ALA A 5 -9.07 11.17 -4.89
CA ALA A 5 -9.66 9.99 -5.54
C ALA A 5 -9.96 8.88 -4.53
N ALA A 6 -9.07 8.70 -3.56
CA ALA A 6 -9.28 7.81 -2.43
C ALA A 6 -10.53 8.21 -1.62
N CYS A 7 -10.76 9.51 -1.35
CA CYS A 7 -11.96 9.97 -0.65
C CYS A 7 -13.27 9.64 -1.40
N ASN A 8 -13.29 9.71 -2.73
CA ASN A 8 -14.51 9.48 -3.51
C ASN A 8 -15.07 8.06 -3.37
N ILE A 9 -14.21 7.08 -3.06
CA ILE A 9 -14.61 5.67 -2.83
C ILE A 9 -14.35 5.22 -1.39
N GLY A 10 -14.08 6.15 -0.47
CA GLY A 10 -13.76 5.85 0.93
C GLY A 10 -12.46 5.04 1.13
N GLY A 11 -11.56 5.03 0.16
CA GLY A 11 -10.27 4.35 0.19
C GLY A 11 -9.15 5.19 0.80
N VAL A 12 -7.90 4.74 0.57
CA VAL A 12 -6.67 5.46 0.94
C VAL A 12 -5.73 5.52 -0.25
N THR A 13 -4.72 6.40 -0.21
CA THR A 13 -3.68 6.40 -1.25
C THR A 13 -2.92 5.07 -1.27
N ILE A 14 -2.44 4.66 -2.45
CA ILE A 14 -1.65 3.43 -2.61
C ILE A 14 -0.40 3.41 -1.72
N HIS A 15 0.24 4.57 -1.51
CA HIS A 15 1.42 4.69 -0.66
C HIS A 15 1.09 4.43 0.82
N SER A 16 -0.06 4.93 1.30
CA SER A 16 -0.57 4.68 2.65
C SER A 16 -1.01 3.22 2.82
N PHE A 17 -1.70 2.65 1.83
CA PHE A 17 -2.11 1.25 1.85
C PHE A 17 -0.89 0.33 1.90
N ALA A 18 0.05 0.51 0.97
CA ALA A 18 1.23 -0.34 0.81
C ALA A 18 2.24 -0.17 1.95
N GLY A 19 2.21 0.95 2.67
CA GLY A 19 3.10 1.24 3.79
C GLY A 19 4.56 1.46 3.38
N VAL A 20 4.79 1.89 2.12
CA VAL A 20 6.11 2.08 1.50
C VAL A 20 6.63 3.52 1.55
N GLY A 21 5.86 4.44 2.12
CA GLY A 21 6.21 5.87 2.15
C GLY A 21 6.34 6.42 0.73
N ARG A 22 7.51 6.95 0.35
CA ARG A 22 7.77 7.49 -1.00
C ARG A 22 8.15 6.42 -2.04
N ALA A 23 8.06 5.13 -1.71
CA ALA A 23 8.37 4.02 -2.60
C ALA A 23 9.73 4.13 -3.33
N ARG A 24 10.77 4.59 -2.62
CA ARG A 24 12.13 4.70 -3.18
C ARG A 24 12.89 3.39 -3.00
N GLY A 25 13.46 2.89 -4.10
CA GLY A 25 14.25 1.65 -4.14
C GLY A 25 13.64 0.63 -5.10
N THR A 26 14.24 -0.56 -5.17
CA THR A 26 13.73 -1.65 -5.99
C THR A 26 12.50 -2.30 -5.35
N ALA A 27 11.74 -3.07 -6.14
CA ALA A 27 10.58 -3.80 -5.65
C ALA A 27 10.95 -4.75 -4.49
N GLU A 28 12.10 -5.43 -4.59
CA GLU A 28 12.61 -6.35 -3.57
C GLU A 28 12.93 -5.62 -2.27
N GLN A 29 13.56 -4.44 -2.36
CA GLN A 29 13.86 -3.61 -1.19
C GLN A 29 12.59 -3.14 -0.48
N LEU A 30 11.55 -2.80 -1.25
CA LEU A 30 10.26 -2.40 -0.69
C LEU A 30 9.51 -3.58 -0.09
N ALA A 31 9.50 -4.73 -0.77
CA ALA A 31 8.89 -5.97 -0.28
C ALA A 31 9.54 -6.42 1.04
N HIS A 32 10.87 -6.36 1.14
CA HIS A 32 11.60 -6.67 2.37
C HIS A 32 11.24 -5.72 3.52
N LYS A 33 11.03 -4.42 3.23
CA LYS A 33 10.58 -3.46 4.26
C LYS A 33 9.16 -3.77 4.76
N ILE A 34 8.27 -4.21 3.88
CA ILE A 34 6.90 -4.60 4.22
C ILE A 34 6.89 -5.90 5.03
N SER A 35 7.67 -6.90 4.61
CA SER A 35 7.70 -8.22 5.27
C SER A 35 8.19 -8.14 6.72
N GLY A 36 9.11 -7.22 7.02
CA GLY A 36 9.59 -6.94 8.38
C GLY A 36 8.58 -6.21 9.29
N ARG A 37 7.40 -5.84 8.79
CA ARG A 37 6.36 -5.11 9.54
C ARG A 37 5.11 -5.99 9.66
N PRO A 38 4.88 -6.67 10.81
CA PRO A 38 3.82 -7.67 10.95
C PRO A 38 2.43 -7.21 10.49
N LEU A 39 2.02 -5.99 10.87
CA LEU A 39 0.72 -5.43 10.49
C LEU A 39 0.57 -5.18 8.98
N LEU A 40 1.64 -4.75 8.31
CA LEU A 40 1.59 -4.54 6.86
C LEU A 40 1.63 -5.88 6.13
N ARG A 41 2.50 -6.80 6.58
CA ARG A 41 2.57 -8.16 6.06
C ARG A 41 1.21 -8.85 6.15
N GLU A 42 0.56 -8.81 7.31
CA GLU A 42 -0.76 -9.42 7.52
C GLU A 42 -1.82 -8.81 6.60
N ARG A 43 -1.84 -7.48 6.46
CA ARG A 43 -2.75 -6.79 5.53
C ARG A 43 -2.59 -7.29 4.11
N TRP A 44 -1.35 -7.40 3.61
CA TRP A 44 -1.07 -7.91 2.27
C TRP A 44 -1.41 -9.40 2.13
N GLN A 45 -1.21 -10.20 3.17
CA GLN A 45 -1.52 -11.63 3.15
C GLN A 45 -3.02 -11.92 3.18
N LYS A 46 -3.81 -11.07 3.86
CA LYS A 46 -5.27 -11.17 3.92
C LYS A 46 -5.98 -10.49 2.75
N LEU A 47 -5.25 -9.78 1.90
CA LEU A 47 -5.81 -9.04 0.78
C LEU A 47 -6.23 -10.00 -0.34
N GLU A 48 -7.52 -10.09 -0.59
CA GLU A 48 -8.06 -10.90 -1.69
C GLU A 48 -8.28 -10.07 -2.97
N THR A 49 -8.63 -8.79 -2.82
CA THR A 49 -8.90 -7.89 -3.94
C THR A 49 -8.38 -6.50 -3.62
N LEU A 50 -7.62 -5.92 -4.56
CA LEU A 50 -7.13 -4.55 -4.50
C LEU A 50 -7.73 -3.75 -5.66
N VAL A 51 -8.58 -2.77 -5.33
CA VAL A 51 -9.11 -1.83 -6.31
C VAL A 51 -8.24 -0.57 -6.27
N ILE A 52 -7.78 -0.13 -7.44
CA ILE A 52 -6.92 1.04 -7.59
C ILE A 52 -7.63 2.00 -8.53
N ASP A 53 -7.80 3.23 -8.05
CA ASP A 53 -8.27 4.39 -8.81
C ASP A 53 -7.20 5.50 -8.72
N GLU A 54 -7.27 6.49 -9.59
CA GLU A 54 -6.15 7.37 -9.97
C GLU A 54 -5.49 8.23 -8.88
#